data_AF-A0A5C7PTA5-F1
#
_entry.id   AF-A0A5C7PTA5-F1
#
_cell.length_a   1.000
_cell.length_b   1.000
_cell.length_c   1.000
_cell.angle_alpha   90.00
_cell.angle_beta   90.00
_cell.angle_gamma   90.00
#
_symmetry.space_group_name_H-M   'P 1'
#
loop_
_entity.id
_entity.type
_entity.pdbx_description
1 polymer ?
#
loop_
_entity_poly.entity_id
_entity_poly.type
_entity_poly.pdbx_seq_one_letter_code
_entity_poly.pdbx_strand_id
1 'polypeptide(L)'
;MKTRKPIRPVSKALAKRKRQYSPIRAKFLAINSRCAVFPYQRATEIHHSRGRIGRLLNMTEFWVPVSREGHRWINDNPAEARNRTWMGIPLLCAVGQWNTVPKEK
;
A
#
# COMPACT_ATOMS: atom_id res chain seq x y z
N MET A 1 -20.02 -34.60 -25.72
CA MET A 1 -20.15 -33.67 -24.57
C MET A 1 -19.01 -32.65 -24.65
N LYS A 2 -19.28 -31.33 -24.71
CA LYS A 2 -18.18 -30.33 -24.76
C LYS A 2 -17.43 -30.32 -23.42
N THR A 3 -16.11 -30.48 -23.44
CA THR A 3 -15.28 -30.40 -22.25
C THR A 3 -15.33 -28.98 -21.69
N ARG A 4 -15.61 -28.83 -20.39
CA ARG A 4 -15.65 -27.53 -19.73
C ARG A 4 -14.22 -26.99 -19.60
N LYS A 5 -14.02 -25.72 -19.97
CA LYS A 5 -12.73 -25.05 -19.73
C LYS A 5 -12.55 -24.83 -18.22
N PRO A 6 -11.34 -25.03 -17.68
CA PRO A 6 -11.06 -24.75 -16.27
C PRO A 6 -11.25 -23.26 -15.96
N ILE A 7 -11.76 -22.98 -14.75
CA ILE A 7 -11.89 -21.61 -14.24
C ILE A 7 -10.49 -21.06 -14.02
N ARG A 8 -10.25 -19.84 -14.49
CA ARG A 8 -8.96 -19.18 -14.31
C ARG A 8 -8.77 -18.82 -12.83
N PRO A 9 -7.56 -18.99 -12.26
CA PRO A 9 -7.31 -18.69 -10.85
C PRO A 9 -7.42 -17.19 -10.54
N VAL A 10 -7.22 -16.32 -11.53
CA VAL A 10 -7.43 -14.87 -11.42
C VAL A 10 -8.04 -14.31 -12.70
N SER A 11 -8.77 -13.20 -12.56
CA SER A 11 -9.28 -12.45 -13.70
C SER A 11 -8.15 -11.78 -14.50
N LYS A 12 -8.39 -11.49 -15.78
CA LYS A 12 -7.42 -10.74 -16.62
C LYS A 12 -7.03 -9.39 -15.98
N ALA A 13 -8.01 -8.71 -15.38
CA ALA A 13 -7.81 -7.42 -14.72
C ALA A 13 -6.90 -7.55 -13.48
N LEU A 14 -7.12 -8.55 -12.62
CA LEU A 14 -6.27 -8.79 -11.45
C LEU A 14 -4.85 -9.19 -11.86
N ALA A 15 -4.70 -10.02 -12.88
CA ALA A 15 -3.39 -10.41 -13.41
C ALA A 15 -2.60 -9.18 -13.91
N LYS A 16 -3.25 -8.28 -14.67
CA LYS A 16 -2.65 -7.02 -15.12
C LYS A 16 -2.22 -6.14 -13.95
N ARG A 17 -3.10 -5.97 -12.95
CA ARG A 17 -2.81 -5.18 -11.74
C ARG A 17 -1.63 -5.75 -10.95
N LYS A 18 -1.58 -7.07 -10.74
CA LYS A 18 -0.46 -7.76 -10.06
C LYS A 18 0.85 -7.59 -10.82
N ARG A 19 0.83 -7.75 -12.15
CA ARG A 19 2.03 -7.58 -13.00
C ARG A 19 2.64 -6.18 -12.88
N GLN A 20 1.84 -5.14 -12.69
CA GLN A 20 2.32 -3.78 -12.48
C GLN A 20 2.78 -3.53 -11.04
N TYR A 21 1.96 -3.91 -10.06
CA TYR A 21 2.19 -3.59 -8.65
C TYR A 21 3.37 -4.37 -8.03
N SER A 22 3.47 -5.68 -8.29
CA SER A 22 4.46 -6.55 -7.65
C SER A 22 5.91 -6.11 -7.83
N PRO A 23 6.41 -5.76 -9.03
CA PRO A 23 7.80 -5.33 -9.18
C PRO A 23 8.07 -3.99 -8.48
N ILE A 24 7.12 -3.04 -8.53
CA ILE A 24 7.24 -1.73 -7.87
C ILE A 24 7.29 -1.91 -6.35
N ARG A 25 6.41 -2.77 -5.81
CA ARG A 25 6.39 -3.17 -4.39
C ARG A 25 7.71 -3.79 -3.96
N ALA A 26 8.23 -4.74 -4.72
CA ALA A 26 9.47 -5.42 -4.41
C ALA A 26 10.65 -4.43 -4.34
N LYS A 27 10.77 -3.55 -5.35
CA LYS A 27 11.78 -2.49 -5.37
C LYS A 27 11.65 -1.55 -4.17
N PHE A 28 10.44 -1.10 -3.87
CA PHE A 28 10.21 -0.19 -2.74
C PHE A 28 10.61 -0.78 -1.40
N LEU A 29 10.27 -2.05 -1.12
CA LEU A 29 10.63 -2.71 0.14
C LEU A 29 12.11 -3.12 0.22
N ALA A 30 12.76 -3.34 -0.92
CA ALA A 30 14.20 -3.56 -0.96
C ALA A 30 14.97 -2.29 -0.55
N ILE A 31 14.51 -1.12 -1.00
CA ILE A 31 15.08 0.19 -0.63
C ILE A 31 14.70 0.57 0.81
N ASN A 32 13.45 0.34 1.19
CA ASN A 32 12.90 0.78 2.48
C ASN A 32 12.63 -0.43 3.38
N SER A 33 13.69 -0.96 3.97
CA SER A 33 13.67 -2.23 4.71
C SER A 33 13.22 -2.14 6.17
N ARG A 34 13.09 -0.93 6.74
CA ARG A 34 12.67 -0.71 8.14
C ARG A 34 11.23 -0.24 8.23
N CYS A 35 10.51 -0.71 9.23
CA CYS A 35 9.13 -0.28 9.48
C CYS A 35 9.09 1.16 9.99
N ALA A 36 8.20 1.97 9.39
CA ALA A 36 7.97 3.35 9.76
C ALA A 36 7.35 3.54 11.17
N VAL A 37 6.59 2.56 11.65
CA VAL A 37 5.97 2.59 12.99
C VAL A 37 6.94 2.07 14.05
N PHE A 38 7.61 0.95 13.75
CA PHE A 38 8.52 0.25 14.65
C PHE A 38 9.88 0.06 13.96
N PRO A 39 10.81 1.04 14.06
CA PRO A 39 12.05 1.04 13.27
C PRO A 39 12.98 -0.15 13.50
N TYR A 40 12.82 -0.86 14.61
CA TYR A 40 13.53 -2.09 14.94
C TYR A 40 13.00 -3.33 14.19
N GLN A 41 11.84 -3.24 13.52
CA GLN A 41 11.27 -4.32 12.72
C GLN A 41 11.54 -4.14 11.22
N ARG A 42 11.63 -5.26 10.50
CA ARG A 42 11.72 -5.26 9.04
C ARG A 42 10.37 -4.91 8.42
N ALA A 43 10.37 -4.02 7.44
CA ALA A 43 9.20 -3.77 6.62
C ALA A 43 8.95 -4.96 5.68
N THR A 44 7.77 -5.56 5.79
CA THR A 44 7.33 -6.66 4.94
C THR A 44 6.14 -6.27 4.09
N GLU A 45 5.52 -5.13 4.40
CA GLU A 45 4.27 -4.63 3.84
C GLU A 45 4.36 -3.13 3.55
N ILE A 46 3.40 -2.67 2.78
CA ILE A 46 3.26 -1.27 2.42
C ILE A 46 1.90 -0.83 2.92
N HIS A 47 1.88 0.16 3.80
CA HIS A 47 0.67 0.88 4.12
C HIS A 47 0.46 1.97 3.06
N HIS A 48 -0.72 1.98 2.44
CA HIS A 48 -1.11 3.02 1.49
C HIS A 48 -1.75 4.18 2.24
N SER A 49 -0.96 5.20 2.60
CA SER A 49 -1.41 6.28 3.48
C SER A 49 -2.63 7.05 2.94
N ARG A 50 -2.81 7.07 1.61
CA ARG A 50 -3.95 7.71 0.93
C ARG A 50 -4.95 6.71 0.32
N GLY A 51 -4.88 5.44 0.70
CA GLY A 51 -5.67 4.38 0.12
C GLY A 51 -5.09 3.83 -1.19
N ARG A 52 -5.73 2.81 -1.77
CA ARG A 52 -5.16 1.97 -2.85
C ARG A 52 -6.05 1.81 -4.07
N ILE A 53 -7.08 2.63 -4.21
CA ILE A 53 -8.02 2.57 -5.34
C ILE A 53 -7.41 3.22 -6.58
N GLY A 54 -7.65 2.61 -7.75
CA GLY A 54 -7.21 3.15 -9.05
C GLY A 54 -5.69 3.35 -9.10
N ARG A 55 -5.27 4.56 -9.50
CA ARG A 55 -3.85 4.93 -9.64
C ARG A 55 -3.10 4.99 -8.30
N LEU A 56 -3.79 5.24 -7.18
CA LEU A 56 -3.19 5.30 -5.83
C LEU A 56 -2.48 4.00 -5.44
N LEU A 57 -2.87 2.87 -6.03
CA LEU A 57 -2.18 1.60 -5.78
C LEU A 57 -0.67 1.71 -6.02
N ASN A 58 -0.25 2.43 -7.06
CA ASN A 58 1.14 2.49 -7.54
C ASN A 58 1.79 3.87 -7.32
N MET A 59 1.10 4.83 -6.70
CA MET A 59 1.66 6.13 -6.33
C MET A 59 2.55 5.96 -5.09
N THR A 60 3.85 5.76 -5.33
CA THR A 60 4.83 5.43 -4.29
C THR A 60 5.06 6.55 -3.29
N GLU A 61 4.72 7.79 -3.65
CA GLU A 61 4.72 8.96 -2.75
C GLU A 61 3.69 8.83 -1.61
N PHE A 62 2.73 7.91 -1.72
CA PHE A 62 1.76 7.58 -0.67
C PHE A 62 2.00 6.19 -0.07
N TRP A 63 3.17 5.61 -0.30
CA TRP A 63 3.55 4.32 0.27
C TRP A 63 4.37 4.52 1.53
N VAL A 64 4.07 3.73 2.55
CA VAL A 64 4.80 3.72 3.81
C VAL A 64 5.28 2.30 4.10
N PRO A 65 6.59 2.06 4.30
CA PRO A 65 7.12 0.73 4.59
C PRO A 65 6.75 0.34 6.02
N VAL A 66 6.06 -0.79 6.21
CA VAL A 66 5.64 -1.24 7.54
C VAL A 66 5.85 -2.74 7.73
N SER A 67 6.05 -3.15 8.98
CA SER A 67 5.85 -4.55 9.37
C SER A 67 4.36 -4.85 9.44
N ARG A 68 3.99 -6.13 9.56
CA ARG A 68 2.60 -6.54 9.79
C ARG A 68 2.01 -5.90 11.05
N GLU A 69 2.82 -5.78 12.11
CA GLU A 69 2.41 -5.15 13.36
C GLU A 69 2.22 -3.64 13.19
N GLY A 70 3.15 -2.96 12.54
CA GLY A 70 3.00 -1.55 12.21
C GLY A 70 1.77 -1.28 11.34
N HIS A 71 1.46 -2.16 10.40
CA HIS A 71 0.24 -2.05 9.59
C HIS A 71 -1.03 -2.16 10.46
N ARG A 72 -1.07 -3.08 11.43
CA ARG A 72 -2.21 -3.19 12.36
C ARG A 72 -2.32 -1.94 13.24
N TRP A 73 -1.21 -1.50 13.81
CA TRP A 73 -1.16 -0.31 14.65
C TRP A 73 -1.73 0.93 13.94
N ILE A 74 -1.42 1.16 12.65
CA ILE A 74 -1.99 2.28 11.89
C ILE A 74 -3.52 2.18 11.77
N ASN A 75 -4.04 0.98 11.52
CA ASN A 75 -5.48 0.75 11.41
C ASN A 75 -6.20 0.96 12.75
N ASP A 76 -5.56 0.54 13.85
CA ASP A 76 -6.14 0.59 15.19
C ASP A 76 -5.99 2.00 15.83
N ASN A 77 -5.02 2.80 15.38
CA ASN A 77 -4.70 4.13 15.93
C ASN A 77 -4.75 5.23 14.85
N PRO A 78 -5.87 5.42 14.13
CA PRO A 78 -5.92 6.31 12.96
C PRO A 78 -5.74 7.79 13.31
N ALA A 79 -6.07 8.23 14.52
CA ALA A 79 -5.83 9.60 14.96
C ALA A 79 -4.32 9.85 15.10
N GLU A 80 -3.60 8.94 15.75
CA GLU A 80 -2.16 9.05 15.94
C GLU A 80 -1.38 8.84 14.64
N ALA A 81 -1.82 7.91 13.79
CA ALA A 81 -1.22 7.66 12.48
C ALA A 81 -1.29 8.88 11.55
N ARG A 82 -2.28 9.77 11.72
CA ARG A 82 -2.32 11.05 10.98
C ARG A 82 -1.27 12.06 11.44
N ASN A 83 -0.88 11.99 12.71
CA ASN A 83 0.08 12.92 13.33
C ASN A 83 1.53 12.45 13.17
N ARG A 84 1.76 11.14 13.06
CA ARG A 84 3.10 10.58 12.82
C ARG A 84 3.44 10.59 11.34
N THR A 85 4.72 10.80 11.04
CA THR A 85 5.22 10.85 9.66
C THR A 85 6.40 9.92 9.43
N TRP A 86 6.52 9.43 8.20
CA TRP A 86 7.71 8.77 7.67
C TRP A 86 8.27 9.62 6.53
N MET A 87 9.50 10.14 6.69
CA MET A 87 10.15 11.03 5.70
C MET A 87 9.25 12.22 5.28
N GLY A 88 8.50 12.79 6.22
CA GLY A 88 7.57 13.90 5.97
C GLY A 88 6.20 13.50 5.40
N ILE A 89 5.97 12.22 5.11
CA ILE A 89 4.66 11.70 4.67
C ILE A 89 3.90 11.19 5.89
N PRO A 90 2.64 11.60 6.14
CA PRO A 90 1.88 11.06 7.26
C PRO A 90 1.60 9.57 7.07
N LEU A 91 1.60 8.80 8.17
CA LEU A 91 1.33 7.36 8.09
C LEU A 91 -0.09 7.08 7.59
N LEU A 92 -1.03 7.98 7.88
CA LEU A 92 -2.39 7.97 7.34
C LEU A 92 -2.78 9.39 6.89
N CYS A 93 -3.47 9.52 5.76
CA CYS A 93 -3.89 10.83 5.25
C CYS A 93 -4.93 11.51 6.16
N ALA A 94 -5.07 12.83 5.97
CA ALA A 94 -6.12 13.60 6.63
C ALA A 94 -7.52 13.06 6.31
N VAL A 95 -8.48 13.35 7.18
CA VAL A 95 -9.88 12.96 6.99
C VAL A 95 -10.41 13.53 5.66
N GLY A 96 -11.18 12.74 4.91
CA GLY A 96 -11.70 13.11 3.59
C GLY A 96 -10.71 12.89 2.42
N GLN A 97 -9.46 12.53 2.69
CA GLN A 97 -8.45 12.30 1.63
C GLN A 97 -8.28 10.82 1.26
N TRP A 98 -8.92 9.91 1.99
CA TRP A 98 -8.83 8.47 1.74
C TRP A 98 -9.42 8.10 0.39
N ASN A 99 -8.64 7.41 -0.45
CA ASN A 99 -8.96 7.07 -1.84
C ASN A 99 -9.23 8.28 -2.76
N THR A 100 -8.82 9.49 -2.35
CA THR A 100 -8.94 10.71 -3.15
C THR A 100 -7.60 11.01 -3.82
N VAL A 101 -7.54 10.86 -5.14
CA VAL A 101 -6.36 11.25 -5.92
C VAL A 101 -6.17 12.77 -5.81
N PRO A 102 -4.97 13.29 -5.44
CA PRO A 102 -4.71 14.72 -5.49
C PRO A 102 -4.94 15.27 -6.89
N LYS A 103 -5.51 16.48 -6.99
CA LYS A 103 -5.58 17.17 -8.28
C LYS A 103 -4.14 17.50 -8.72
N GLU A 104 -3.81 17.18 -9.96
CA GLU A 104 -2.55 17.58 -10.58
C GLU A 104 -2.45 19.11 -10.51
N LYS A 105 -1.25 19.64 -10.23
CA LYS A 105 -0.98 21.08 -10.26
C LYS A 105 -0.91 21.58 -11.69
#